data_AF-A0A6B3GFB4-F1
#
_entry.id   AF-A0A6B3GFB4-F1
#
_cell.length_a   1.000
_cell.length_b   1.000
_cell.length_c   1.000
_cell.angle_alpha   90.00
_cell.angle_beta   90.00
_cell.angle_gamma   90.00
#
_symmetry.space_group_name_H-M   'P 1'
#
loop_
_entity.id
_entity.type
_entity.pdbx_description
1 polymer ?
#
loop_
_entity_poly.entity_id
_entity_poly.type
_entity_poly.pdbx_seq_one_letter_code
_entity_poly.pdbx_strand_id
1 'polypeptide(L)'
;MPTTPAPFRMPPEWAPHERTWMAWPGPNPTFASDAELAEARRAWAAVARAVRRFEPVTMVVGPGQEEEAAALLGPDVELAVRPLDDAWMRDIGPTFVTDGRTLAAVDWTFNGWGAQGWARWENDQHIARAVAE
;
A
#
# COMPACT_ATOMS: atom_id res chain seq x y z
N MET A 1 -22.39 34.13 -10.09
CA MET A 1 -21.56 33.98 -8.88
C MET A 1 -20.57 32.87 -9.15
N PRO A 2 -19.24 33.08 -9.04
CA PRO A 2 -18.32 31.96 -9.08
C PRO A 2 -18.54 31.15 -7.80
N THR A 3 -18.95 29.89 -7.94
CA THR A 3 -19.01 28.96 -6.81
C THR A 3 -17.58 28.63 -6.42
N THR A 4 -17.17 29.01 -5.21
CA THR A 4 -15.90 28.55 -4.63
C THR A 4 -15.86 27.02 -4.73
N PRO A 5 -14.79 26.42 -5.27
CA PRO A 5 -14.65 24.97 -5.29
C PRO A 5 -14.84 24.40 -3.88
N ALA A 6 -15.55 23.28 -3.78
CA ALA A 6 -15.62 22.56 -2.52
C ALA A 6 -14.19 22.22 -2.07
N PRO A 7 -13.87 22.36 -0.78
CA PRO A 7 -12.53 22.05 -0.33
C PRO A 7 -12.31 20.53 -0.30
N PHE A 8 -11.10 20.07 -0.62
CA PHE A 8 -10.74 18.66 -0.53
C PHE A 8 -10.93 18.11 0.90
N ARG A 9 -11.45 16.89 1.00
CA ARG A 9 -11.64 16.15 2.25
C ARG A 9 -11.22 14.70 2.07
N MET A 10 -10.60 14.13 3.09
CA MET A 10 -10.43 12.68 3.20
C MET A 10 -11.80 12.08 3.53
N PRO A 11 -12.36 11.20 2.68
CA PRO A 11 -13.58 10.48 3.03
C PRO A 11 -13.35 9.57 4.24
N PRO A 12 -14.38 9.29 5.05
CA PRO A 12 -14.25 8.24 6.05
C PRO A 12 -14.05 6.88 5.39
N GLU A 13 -13.36 5.96 6.06
CA GLU A 13 -12.99 4.64 5.51
C GLU A 13 -14.18 3.70 5.24
N TRP A 14 -15.40 4.03 5.67
CA TRP A 14 -16.61 3.29 5.31
C TRP A 14 -17.31 3.84 4.06
N ALA A 15 -16.79 4.92 3.46
CA ALA A 15 -17.28 5.40 2.18
C ALA A 15 -16.99 4.36 1.08
N PRO A 16 -17.74 4.34 -0.03
CA PRO A 16 -17.45 3.43 -1.14
C PRO A 16 -16.02 3.59 -1.65
N HIS A 17 -15.33 2.47 -1.88
CA HIS A 17 -13.98 2.42 -2.42
C HIS A 17 -13.96 1.98 -3.88
N GLU A 18 -12.96 2.46 -4.61
CA GLU A 18 -12.64 1.94 -5.94
C GLU A 18 -11.73 0.71 -5.86
N ARG A 19 -10.75 0.72 -4.94
CA ARG A 19 -9.80 -0.37 -4.70
C ARG A 19 -9.13 -0.24 -3.33
N THR A 20 -8.56 -1.34 -2.86
CA THR A 20 -7.62 -1.37 -1.74
C THR A 20 -6.18 -1.53 -2.24
N TRP A 21 -5.27 -0.72 -1.68
CA TRP A 21 -3.83 -0.88 -1.87
C TRP A 21 -3.23 -1.64 -0.69
N MET A 22 -2.29 -2.54 -0.99
CA MET A 22 -1.49 -3.27 0.00
C MET A 22 -0.02 -3.26 -0.41
N ALA A 23 0.89 -3.52 0.52
CA ALA A 23 2.32 -3.67 0.26
C ALA A 23 2.77 -5.06 0.69
N TRP A 24 3.63 -5.69 -0.11
CA TRP A 24 4.05 -7.07 0.07
C TRP A 24 5.21 -7.19 1.06
N PRO A 25 5.20 -8.18 1.98
CA PRO A 25 6.34 -8.42 2.87
C PRO A 25 7.58 -8.88 2.11
N GLY A 26 8.57 -8.00 2.04
CA GLY A 26 9.93 -8.30 1.61
C GLY A 26 10.84 -8.72 2.78
N PRO A 27 12.04 -9.27 2.49
CA PRO A 27 13.05 -9.49 3.52
C PRO A 27 13.49 -8.16 4.13
N ASN A 28 13.28 -7.99 5.44
CA ASN A 28 13.67 -6.80 6.18
C ASN A 28 13.88 -7.14 7.68
N PRO A 29 14.36 -6.21 8.51
CA PRO A 29 14.63 -6.46 9.93
C PRO A 29 13.40 -6.84 10.79
N THR A 30 12.18 -6.70 10.28
CA THR A 30 10.94 -7.05 11.01
C THR A 30 10.81 -8.57 11.21
N PHE A 31 11.33 -9.36 10.27
CA PHE A 31 11.25 -10.82 10.31
C PHE A 31 12.59 -11.42 10.71
N ALA A 32 12.62 -12.23 11.77
CA ALA A 32 13.85 -12.82 12.30
C ALA A 32 14.33 -14.02 11.48
N SER A 33 13.49 -14.58 10.61
CA SER A 33 13.83 -15.71 9.73
C SER A 33 12.99 -15.76 8.45
N ASP A 34 13.48 -16.50 7.46
CA ASP A 34 12.72 -16.79 6.23
C ASP A 34 11.41 -17.52 6.50
N ALA A 35 11.35 -18.33 7.58
CA ALA A 35 10.14 -19.04 7.98
C ALA A 35 9.06 -18.07 8.47
N GLU A 36 9.43 -17.08 9.29
CA GLU A 36 8.54 -16.01 9.75
C GLU A 36 8.07 -15.13 8.59
N LEU A 37 8.98 -14.76 7.68
CA LEU A 37 8.63 -14.00 6.48
C LEU A 37 7.64 -14.79 5.61
N ALA A 38 7.86 -16.09 5.39
CA ALA A 38 6.94 -16.93 4.64
C ALA A 38 5.57 -17.06 5.33
N GLU A 39 5.53 -17.08 6.67
CA GLU A 39 4.27 -17.04 7.42
C GLU A 39 3.53 -15.71 7.23
N ALA A 40 4.24 -14.59 7.35
CA ALA A 40 3.67 -13.26 7.12
C ALA A 40 3.11 -13.12 5.70
N ARG A 41 3.84 -13.60 4.68
CA ARG A 41 3.36 -13.61 3.28
C ARG A 41 2.07 -14.39 3.09
N ARG A 42 1.94 -15.56 3.74
CA ARG A 42 0.68 -16.33 3.73
C ARG A 42 -0.46 -15.55 4.40
N ALA A 43 -0.20 -14.86 5.51
CA ALA A 43 -1.19 -14.02 6.17
C ALA A 43 -1.60 -12.83 5.30
N TRP A 44 -0.65 -12.11 4.69
CA TRP A 44 -0.91 -11.01 3.76
C TRP A 44 -1.74 -11.46 2.57
N ALA A 45 -1.40 -12.60 1.96
CA ALA A 45 -2.16 -13.16 0.86
C ALA A 45 -3.58 -13.58 1.27
N ALA A 46 -3.77 -14.08 2.49
CA ALA A 46 -5.10 -14.37 3.02
C ALA A 46 -5.95 -13.10 3.15
N VAL A 47 -5.38 -12.01 3.68
CA VAL A 47 -6.06 -10.70 3.77
C VAL A 47 -6.40 -10.15 2.39
N ALA A 48 -5.43 -10.11 1.46
CA ALA A 48 -5.65 -9.62 0.10
C ALA A 48 -6.78 -10.38 -0.61
N ARG A 49 -6.79 -11.72 -0.53
CA ARG A 49 -7.85 -12.54 -1.11
C ARG A 49 -9.20 -12.34 -0.42
N ALA A 50 -9.21 -12.06 0.89
CA ALA A 50 -10.44 -11.74 1.60
C ALA A 50 -11.04 -10.40 1.14
N VAL A 51 -10.22 -9.36 1.04
CA VAL A 51 -10.63 -8.03 0.53
C VAL A 51 -11.07 -8.12 -0.93
N ARG A 52 -10.39 -8.93 -1.74
CA ARG A 52 -10.68 -9.09 -3.17
C ARG A 52 -12.11 -9.57 -3.47
N ARG A 53 -12.78 -10.18 -2.51
CA ARG A 53 -14.20 -10.59 -2.62
C ARG A 53 -15.16 -9.40 -2.65
N PHE A 54 -14.71 -8.22 -2.25
CA PHE A 54 -15.54 -7.01 -2.12
C PHE A 54 -15.12 -5.92 -3.11
N GLU A 55 -13.82 -5.78 -3.36
CA GLU A 55 -13.27 -4.74 -4.24
C GLU A 55 -11.94 -5.17 -4.88
N PRO A 56 -11.49 -4.53 -5.97
CA PRO A 56 -10.15 -4.75 -6.51
C PRO A 56 -9.04 -4.52 -5.47
N VAL A 57 -7.98 -5.32 -5.55
CA VAL A 57 -6.78 -5.17 -4.72
C VAL A 57 -5.57 -5.00 -5.61
N THR A 58 -4.75 -4.00 -5.30
CA THR A 58 -3.41 -3.83 -5.88
C THR A 58 -2.36 -4.04 -4.79
N MET A 59 -1.49 -5.03 -5.00
CA MET A 59 -0.34 -5.30 -4.15
C MET A 59 0.89 -4.61 -4.74
N VAL A 60 1.48 -3.68 -4.00
CA VAL A 60 2.81 -3.15 -4.29
C VAL A 60 3.85 -4.20 -3.87
N VAL A 61 4.69 -4.60 -4.81
CA VAL A 61 5.64 -5.71 -4.63
C VAL A 61 7.05 -5.23 -4.95
N GLY A 62 8.02 -5.62 -4.12
CA GLY A 62 9.44 -5.36 -4.38
C GLY A 62 9.94 -6.05 -5.65
N PRO A 63 10.88 -5.46 -6.41
CA PRO A 63 11.42 -6.09 -7.62
C PRO A 63 12.03 -7.48 -7.32
N GLY A 64 11.69 -8.47 -8.15
CA GLY A 64 12.16 -9.85 -8.00
C GLY A 64 11.31 -10.72 -7.07
N GLN A 65 10.21 -10.20 -6.53
CA GLN A 65 9.29 -10.92 -5.63
C GLN A 65 7.94 -11.23 -6.29
N GLU A 66 7.76 -10.88 -7.57
CA GLU A 66 6.50 -10.95 -8.30
C GLU A 66 5.98 -12.39 -8.42
N GLU A 67 6.86 -13.33 -8.76
CA GLU A 67 6.50 -14.73 -8.96
C GLU A 67 5.97 -15.37 -7.67
N GLU A 68 6.68 -15.15 -6.55
CA GLU A 68 6.27 -15.65 -5.24
C GLU A 68 4.96 -14.99 -4.76
N ALA A 69 4.84 -13.67 -4.92
CA ALA A 69 3.63 -12.94 -4.57
C ALA A 69 2.43 -13.45 -5.39
N ALA A 70 2.57 -13.59 -6.71
CA ALA A 70 1.53 -14.09 -7.60
C ALA A 70 1.08 -15.51 -7.22
N ALA A 71 2.03 -16.40 -6.87
CA ALA A 71 1.74 -17.76 -6.47
C ALA A 71 0.84 -17.83 -5.21
N LEU A 72 1.00 -16.89 -4.27
CA LEU A 72 0.22 -16.84 -3.03
C LEU A 72 -1.08 -16.04 -3.18
N LEU A 73 -1.07 -14.94 -3.92
CA LEU A 73 -2.19 -14.02 -4.09
C LEU A 73 -3.25 -14.56 -5.06
N GLY A 74 -2.82 -15.31 -6.09
CA GLY A 74 -3.68 -15.73 -7.18
C GLY A 74 -3.88 -14.65 -8.25
N PRO A 75 -4.60 -14.96 -9.33
CA PRO A 75 -4.66 -14.13 -10.54
C PRO A 75 -5.51 -12.87 -10.41
N ASP A 76 -6.33 -12.77 -9.36
CA ASP A 76 -7.31 -11.69 -9.19
C ASP A 76 -6.76 -10.45 -8.46
N VAL A 77 -5.50 -10.49 -8.01
CA VAL A 77 -4.82 -9.36 -7.36
C VAL A 77 -3.83 -8.75 -8.35
N GLU A 78 -3.95 -7.44 -8.60
CA GLU A 78 -3.03 -6.71 -9.46
C GLU A 78 -1.69 -6.50 -8.74
N LEU A 79 -0.56 -6.68 -9.44
CA LEU A 79 0.77 -6.42 -8.89
C LEU A 79 1.34 -5.13 -9.46
N ALA A 80 1.80 -4.24 -8.58
CA ALA A 80 2.52 -3.02 -8.92
C ALA A 80 3.97 -3.12 -8.44
N VAL A 81 4.91 -3.35 -9.36
CA VAL A 81 6.32 -3.53 -8.98
C VAL A 81 6.96 -2.19 -8.68
N ARG A 82 7.42 -1.99 -7.44
CA ARG A 82 8.13 -0.78 -6.99
C ARG A 82 9.17 -1.16 -5.93
N PRO A 83 10.34 -0.49 -5.87
CA PRO A 83 11.24 -0.59 -4.71
C PRO A 83 10.45 -0.36 -3.42
N LEU A 84 10.63 -1.24 -2.44
CA LEU A 84 9.84 -1.30 -1.21
C LEU A 84 10.72 -1.89 -0.10
N ASP A 85 10.72 -1.27 1.08
CA ASP A 85 11.50 -1.72 2.24
C ASP A 85 10.63 -2.49 3.24
N ASP A 86 9.40 -2.04 3.50
CA ASP A 86 8.47 -2.69 4.43
C ASP A 86 7.01 -2.69 3.93
N ALA A 87 6.16 -3.50 4.54
CA ALA A 87 4.83 -3.85 4.04
C ALA A 87 3.68 -2.96 4.57
N TRP A 88 3.99 -1.79 5.12
CA TRP A 88 3.02 -0.95 5.85
C TRP A 88 2.33 0.08 4.96
N MET A 89 1.60 -0.40 3.94
CA MET A 89 0.87 0.46 2.97
C MET A 89 0.01 1.55 3.63
N ARG A 90 -0.54 1.30 4.82
CA ARG A 90 -1.30 2.30 5.56
C ARG A 90 -0.50 3.57 5.87
N ASP A 91 0.78 3.43 6.15
CA ASP A 91 1.63 4.52 6.64
C ASP A 91 2.45 5.15 5.50
N ILE A 92 2.76 4.35 4.47
CA ILE A 92 3.63 4.75 3.35
C ILE A 92 2.85 5.09 2.07
N GLY A 93 1.58 4.71 2.02
CA GLY A 93 0.67 4.97 0.90
C GLY A 93 0.07 6.37 0.95
N PRO A 94 -0.58 6.80 -0.15
CA PRO A 94 -1.18 8.13 -0.19
C PRO A 94 -2.44 8.18 0.68
N THR A 95 -2.71 9.35 1.26
CA THR A 95 -4.04 9.65 1.78
C THR A 95 -4.88 10.28 0.68
N PHE A 96 -5.85 9.52 0.14
CA PHE A 96 -6.74 10.05 -0.89
C PHE A 96 -7.73 11.07 -0.33
N VAL A 97 -7.91 12.17 -1.06
CA VAL A 97 -8.84 13.26 -0.74
C VAL A 97 -9.63 13.66 -1.98
N THR A 98 -10.85 14.14 -1.80
CA THR A 98 -11.71 14.58 -2.92
C THR A 98 -12.51 15.84 -2.56
N ASP A 99 -12.80 16.66 -3.57
CA ASP A 99 -13.79 17.76 -3.50
C ASP A 99 -15.18 17.32 -4.00
N GLY A 100 -15.38 16.02 -4.26
CA GLY A 100 -16.58 15.44 -4.86
C GLY A 100 -16.58 15.42 -6.39
N ARG A 101 -15.55 15.96 -7.05
CA ARG A 101 -15.38 15.94 -8.52
C ARG A 101 -14.01 15.44 -8.95
N THR A 102 -12.99 15.77 -8.17
CA THR A 102 -11.59 15.47 -8.42
C THR A 102 -11.07 14.58 -7.30
N LEU A 103 -10.32 13.54 -7.66
CA LEU A 103 -9.53 12.77 -6.71
C LEU A 103 -8.11 13.35 -6.67
N ALA A 104 -7.57 13.52 -5.47
CA ALA A 104 -6.17 13.89 -5.25
C ALA A 104 -5.56 12.99 -4.17
N ALA A 105 -4.24 12.90 -4.15
CA ALA A 105 -3.48 12.15 -3.17
C ALA A 105 -2.64 13.11 -2.33
N VAL A 106 -2.67 12.94 -1.01
CA VAL A 106 -1.71 13.57 -0.10
C VAL A 106 -0.54 12.61 0.11
N ASP A 107 0.64 13.05 -0.31
CA ASP A 107 1.92 12.38 -0.12
C ASP A 107 2.60 12.96 1.13
N TRP A 108 2.54 12.22 2.24
CA TRP A 108 3.17 12.62 3.49
C TRP A 108 4.63 12.18 3.51
N THR A 109 5.50 12.98 4.14
CA THR A 109 6.88 12.54 4.41
C THR A 109 6.87 11.40 5.43
N PHE A 110 7.17 10.19 4.97
CA PHE A 110 7.40 9.03 5.83
C PHE A 110 8.88 8.95 6.23
N ASN A 111 9.17 8.53 7.47
CA ASN A 111 10.54 8.46 7.99
C ASN A 111 10.81 7.21 8.85
N GLY A 112 10.05 6.12 8.67
CA GLY A 112 10.20 4.92 9.50
C GLY A 112 9.82 5.16 10.96
N TRP A 113 8.63 5.74 11.19
CA TRP A 113 8.04 5.99 12.52
C TRP A 113 8.96 6.72 13.50
N GLY A 114 9.59 7.79 13.03
CA GLY A 114 10.47 8.64 13.84
C GLY A 114 11.96 8.41 13.62
N ALA A 115 12.37 8.01 12.41
CA ALA A 115 13.78 7.84 12.00
C ALA A 115 14.57 6.92 12.94
N GLN A 116 13.94 5.82 13.35
CA GLN A 116 14.57 4.86 14.26
C GLN A 116 15.64 4.05 13.53
N GLY A 117 16.75 3.70 14.22
CA GLY A 117 17.88 3.00 13.60
C GLY A 117 17.56 1.58 13.07
N TRP A 118 16.47 0.97 13.55
CA TRP A 118 15.97 -0.32 13.08
C TRP A 118 15.15 -0.22 11.80
N ALA A 119 14.59 0.95 11.49
CA ALA A 119 13.73 1.13 10.33
C ALA A 119 14.56 1.20 9.04
N ARG A 120 13.95 0.69 7.97
CA ARG A 120 14.35 0.90 6.58
C ARG A 120 13.15 1.52 5.90
N TRP A 121 13.34 2.64 5.20
CA TRP A 121 12.24 3.44 4.68
C TRP A 121 12.62 4.30 3.47
N GLU A 122 13.86 4.16 2.99
CA GLU A 122 14.43 4.92 1.90
C GLU A 122 13.63 4.81 0.61
N ASN A 123 13.04 3.63 0.34
CA ASN A 123 12.13 3.37 -0.76
C ASN A 123 10.67 3.62 -0.35
N ASP A 124 10.30 3.30 0.89
CA ASP A 124 8.92 3.42 1.37
C ASP A 124 8.37 4.86 1.28
N GLN A 125 9.21 5.86 1.56
CA GLN A 125 8.85 7.29 1.41
C GLN A 125 8.45 7.71 0.00
N HIS A 126 8.63 6.86 -1.02
CA HIS A 126 8.28 7.15 -2.40
C HIS A 126 7.00 6.44 -2.87
N ILE A 127 6.44 5.55 -2.05
CA ILE A 127 5.28 4.73 -2.44
C ILE A 127 4.03 5.58 -2.65
N ALA A 128 3.74 6.55 -1.76
CA ALA A 128 2.59 7.42 -1.89
C ALA A 128 2.54 8.13 -3.25
N ARG A 129 3.67 8.71 -3.68
CA ARG A 129 3.80 9.33 -5.00
C ARG A 129 3.65 8.32 -6.13
N ALA A 130 4.30 7.16 -6.04
CA ALA A 130 4.25 6.14 -7.08
C ALA A 130 2.85 5.56 -7.31
N VAL A 131 1.98 5.59 -6.29
CA VAL A 131 0.56 5.20 -6.38
C VAL A 131 -0.30 6.29 -7.01
N ALA A 132 0.11 7.56 -6.90
CA ALA A 132 -0.65 8.72 -7.40
C ALA A 132 -0.39 9.07 -8.88
N GLU A 133 0.61 8.43 -9.51
CA GLU A 133 1.00 8.59 -10.93
C GLU A 133 0.36 7.53 -11.84
#